data_AF-A0A645JBV2-F1
#
_entry.id   AF-A0A645JBV2-F1
#
_cell.length_a   1.000
_cell.length_b   1.000
_cell.length_c   1.000
_cell.angle_alpha   90.00
_cell.angle_beta   90.00
_cell.angle_gamma   90.00
#
_symmetry.space_group_name_H-M   'P 1'
#
loop_
_entity.id
_entity.type
_entity.pdbx_description
1 polymer ?
#
loop_
_entity_poly.entity_id
_entity_poly.type
_entity_poly.pdbx_seq_one_letter_code
_entity_poly.pdbx_strand_id
1 'polypeptide(L)' 'MLMKKIFKTAVASTLEDSTDLGNYVLHQSMEDENIYQFNEDMKNMDNIASEDLYNVARKVLNKPTIHVLLSQRDED' A
#
# COMPACT_ATOMS: atom_id res chain seq x y z
N MET A 1 -6.49 11.87 9.11
CA MET A 1 -7.89 11.38 9.21
C MET A 1 -8.44 10.86 7.88
N LEU A 2 -8.29 11.56 6.75
CA LEU A 2 -8.84 11.10 5.46
C LEU A 2 -8.15 9.84 4.92
N MET A 3 -6.81 9.78 4.90
CA MET A 3 -6.08 8.59 4.40
C MET A 3 -6.45 7.31 5.15
N LYS A 4 -6.57 7.36 6.48
CA LYS A 4 -7.00 6.21 7.29
C LYS A 4 -8.39 5.71 6.87
N LYS A 5 -9.32 6.63 6.60
CA LYS A 5 -10.67 6.29 6.13
C LYS A 5 -10.63 5.65 4.75
N ILE A 6 -9.88 6.25 3.81
CA ILE A 6 -9.72 5.72 2.44
C ILE A 6 -9.18 4.29 2.49
N PHE A 7 -8.13 4.03 3.27
CA PHE A 7 -7.55 2.70 3.38
C PHE A 7 -8.51 1.68 4.00
N LYS A 8 -9.23 2.04 5.08
CA LYS A 8 -10.26 1.16 5.67
C LYS A 8 -11.35 0.79 4.67
N THR A 9 -11.79 1.76 3.85
CA THR A 9 -12.76 1.51 2.78
C THR A 9 -12.18 0.63 1.67
N ALA A 10 -10.91 0.81 1.29
CA ALA A 10 -10.25 -0.04 0.30
C ALA A 10 -10.18 -1.51 0.76
N VAL A 11 -9.77 -1.76 2.01
CA VAL A 11 -9.77 -3.10 2.61
C VAL A 11 -11.17 -3.71 2.58
N ALA A 12 -12.20 -2.95 2.99
CA ALA A 12 -13.57 -3.44 2.94
C ALA A 12 -14.01 -3.79 1.50
N SER A 13 -13.65 -2.98 0.50
CA SER A 13 -13.95 -3.22 -0.91
C SER A 13 -13.29 -4.51 -1.42
N THR A 14 -12.02 -4.74 -1.07
CA THR A 14 -11.30 -5.98 -1.43
C THR A 14 -11.95 -7.22 -0.83
N LEU A 15 -12.54 -7.12 0.37
CA LEU A 15 -13.22 -8.25 1.01
C LEU A 15 -14.65 -8.49 0.47
N GLU A 16 -15.28 -7.48 -0.14
CA GLU A 16 -16.63 -7.57 -0.70
C GLU A 16 -16.65 -8.22 -2.09
N ASP A 17 -15.59 -8.03 -2.88
CA ASP A 17 -15.44 -8.67 -4.18
C ASP A 17 -14.68 -10.01 -4.08
N SER A 18 -15.27 -11.10 -4.58
CA SER A 18 -14.68 -12.44 -4.48
C SER A 18 -13.39 -12.62 -5.28
N THR A 19 -13.21 -11.84 -6.35
CA THR A 19 -11.99 -11.87 -7.17
C THR A 19 -10.85 -11.19 -6.42
N ASP A 20 -11.13 -10.02 -5.86
CA ASP A 20 -10.15 -9.27 -5.06
C ASP A 20 -9.77 -10.01 -3.77
N LEU A 21 -10.75 -10.63 -3.10
CA LEU A 21 -10.50 -11.49 -1.94
C LEU A 21 -9.65 -12.71 -2.31
N GLY A 22 -9.98 -13.38 -3.42
CA GLY A 22 -9.22 -14.53 -3.92
C GLY A 22 -7.77 -14.15 -4.24
N ASN A 23 -7.57 -13.01 -4.90
CA ASN A 23 -6.24 -12.45 -5.19
C ASN A 23 -5.47 -12.14 -3.90
N TYR A 24 -6.11 -11.52 -2.92
CA TYR A 24 -5.50 -11.23 -1.62
C TYR A 24 -5.02 -12.52 -0.93
N VAL A 25 -5.88 -13.53 -0.80
CA VAL A 25 -5.52 -14.80 -0.16
C VAL A 25 -4.36 -15.50 -0.90
N LEU A 26 -4.38 -15.48 -2.23
CA LEU A 26 -3.31 -16.05 -3.05
C LEU A 26 -1.98 -15.33 -2.77
N HIS A 27 -1.95 -14.00 -2.84
CA HIS A 27 -0.75 -13.20 -2.59
C HIS A 27 -0.19 -13.42 -1.18
N GLN A 28 -1.04 -13.37 -0.13
CA GLN A 28 -0.61 -13.64 1.24
C GLN A 28 0.01 -15.03 1.37
N SER A 29 -0.61 -16.04 0.74
CA SER A 29 -0.10 -17.42 0.80
C SER A 29 1.23 -17.58 0.06
N MET A 30 1.45 -16.83 -1.03
CA MET A 30 2.71 -16.85 -1.77
C MET A 30 3.85 -16.15 -1.02
N GLU A 31 3.53 -15.17 -0.18
CA GLU A 31 4.48 -14.39 0.61
C GLU A 31 4.71 -14.98 2.03
N ASP A 32 4.14 -16.17 2.33
CA ASP A 32 4.13 -16.81 3.65
C ASP A 32 3.56 -15.87 4.76
N GLU A 33 2.65 -14.97 4.37
CA GLU A 33 1.98 -14.05 5.27
C GLU A 33 0.67 -14.63 5.83
N ASN A 34 0.24 -14.12 6.98
CA ASN A 34 -1.04 -14.50 7.56
C ASN A 34 -2.21 -13.95 6.71
N ILE A 35 -3.11 -14.82 6.26
CA ILE A 35 -4.31 -14.42 5.49
C ILE A 35 -5.29 -13.53 6.29
N TYR A 36 -5.14 -13.43 7.61
CA TYR A 36 -5.92 -12.56 8.49
C TYR A 36 -5.17 -11.28 8.88
N GLN A 37 -3.99 -11.02 8.31
CA GLN A 37 -3.11 -9.88 8.65
C GLN A 37 -3.85 -8.54 8.57
N PHE A 38 -4.79 -8.40 7.62
CA PHE A 38 -5.61 -7.19 7.47
C PHE A 38 -6.34 -6.77 8.77
N ASN A 39 -6.71 -7.72 9.66
CA ASN A 39 -7.35 -7.41 10.94
C ASN A 39 -6.41 -6.64 11.88
N GLU A 40 -5.15 -7.05 11.89
CA GLU A 40 -4.12 -6.39 12.68
C GLU A 40 -3.75 -5.05 12.07
N ASP A 41 -3.61 -5.00 10.74
CA ASP A 41 -3.29 -3.77 10.00
C ASP A 41 -4.37 -2.70 10.21
N MET A 42 -5.65 -3.08 10.20
CA MET A 42 -6.77 -2.17 10.49
C MET A 42 -6.68 -1.56 11.89
N LYS A 43 -6.24 -2.34 12.90
CA LYS A 43 -6.04 -1.87 14.28
C LYS A 43 -4.80 -0.97 14.37
N ASN A 44 -3.69 -1.41 13.78
CA ASN A 44 -2.44 -0.67 13.78
C ASN A 44 -2.57 0.69 13.08
N MET A 45 -3.41 0.76 12.05
CA MET A 45 -3.67 2.01 11.34
C MET A 45 -4.32 3.09 12.22
N ASP A 46 -5.10 2.72 13.24
CA ASP A 46 -5.65 3.69 14.19
C ASP A 46 -4.55 4.35 15.03
N ASN A 47 -3.42 3.67 15.23
CA ASN A 47 -2.30 4.16 16.03
C ASN A 47 -1.31 5.05 15.25
N ILE A 48 -1.39 5.12 13.91
CA ILE A 48 -0.48 5.93 13.10
C ILE A 48 -0.65 7.43 13.40
N ALA A 49 0.42 8.09 13.85
CA ALA A 49 0.44 9.53 14.09
C ALA A 49 1.03 10.30 12.89
N SER A 50 0.88 11.62 12.90
CA SER A 50 1.43 12.48 11.84
C SER A 50 2.96 12.44 11.82
N GLU A 51 3.57 12.31 12.99
CA GLU A 51 5.01 12.21 13.20
C GLU A 51 5.58 10.97 12.52
N ASP A 52 4.86 9.84 12.59
CA ASP A 52 5.24 8.59 11.93
C ASP A 52 5.30 8.75 10.41
N LEU A 53 4.32 9.45 9.83
CA LEU A 53 4.30 9.75 8.40
C LEU A 53 5.53 10.56 7.98
N TYR A 54 5.88 11.60 8.73
CA TYR A 54 7.06 12.42 8.43
C TYR A 54 8.38 11.64 8.63
N ASN A 55 8.44 10.78 9.65
CA ASN A 55 9.59 9.93 9.91
C ASN A 55 9.83 8.93 8.77
N VAL A 56 8.76 8.26 8.33
CA VAL A 56 8.82 7.33 7.20
C VAL A 56 9.17 8.09 5.93
N ALA A 57 8.52 9.22 5.62
CA ALA A 57 8.80 10.02 4.43
C ALA A 57 10.29 10.44 4.35
N ARG A 58 10.88 10.89 5.46
CA ARG A 58 12.31 11.20 5.53
C ARG A 58 13.22 9.98 5.31
N LYS A 59 12.75 8.77 5.65
CA LYS A 59 13.50 7.52 5.43
C LYS A 59 13.42 7.06 3.97
N VAL A 60 12.22 6.99 3.39
CA VAL A 60 12.00 6.41 2.05
C VAL A 60 12.27 7.40 0.91
N LEU A 61 11.98 8.68 1.11
CA LEU A 61 12.11 9.72 0.09
C LEU A 61 13.45 10.46 0.15
N ASN A 62 14.42 9.96 0.93
CA ASN A 62 15.76 10.53 0.96
C ASN A 62 16.62 9.90 -0.14
N LYS A 63 16.97 10.70 -1.15
CA LYS A 63 17.72 10.28 -2.35
C LYS A 63 17.11 9.06 -3.04
N PRO A 64 15.83 9.13 -3.45
CA PRO A 64 15.18 8.02 -4.12
C PRO A 64 15.80 7.78 -5.51
N THR A 65 15.64 6.57 -6.02
CA THR A 65 15.93 6.28 -7.43
C THR A 65 14.95 7.05 -8.31
N ILE A 66 15.45 7.93 -9.17
CA ILE A 66 14.62 8.70 -10.10
C ILE A 66 14.70 8.01 -11.47
N HIS A 67 13.58 7.46 -11.93
CA HIS A 67 13.44 6.95 -13.29
C HIS A 67 12.73 7.99 -14.17
N VAL A 68 13.41 8.49 -15.20
CA VAL A 68 12.84 9.41 -16.19
C VAL A 68 12.80 8.69 -17.54
N LEU A 69 11.60 8.46 -18.05
CA LEU A 69 11.40 7.98 -19.41
C LEU A 69 11.54 9.17 -20.37
N LEU A 70 12.56 9.15 -21.22
CA LEU A 70 12.71 10.15 -22.28
C LEU A 70 12.02 9.65 -23.55
N SER A 71 11.29 10.54 -24.23
CA SER A 71 10.78 10.29 -25.58
C SER A 71 11.97 9.99 -26.50
N GLN A 72 11.83 9.00 -27.39
CA GLN A 72 12.75 8.89 -28.52
C GLN A 72 12.63 10.19 -29.32
N ARG A 73 13.76 10.86 -29.57
CA ARG A 73 13.82 11.85 -30.64
C ARG A 73 13.86 11.02 -31.91
N ASP A 74 12.86 11.19 -32.77
CA ASP A 74 12.95 10.72 -34.14
C ASP A 74 14.20 11.38 -34.74
N GLU A 75 15.21 10.58 -35.08
CA GLU A 75 16.35 11.04 -35.86
C GLU A 75 15.84 11.24 -37.30
N ASP A 76 15.73 12.52 -37.69
CA ASP A 76 15.39 12.97 -39.06
C ASP A 76 16.32 12.36 -40.13
#